data_AF-A0A2I0WP91-F1
#
_entry.id   AF-A0A2I0WP91-F1
#
_cell.length_a   1.000
_cell.length_b   1.000
_cell.length_c   1.000
_cell.angle_alpha   90.00
_cell.angle_beta   90.00
_cell.angle_gamma   90.00
#
_symmetry.space_group_name_H-M   'P 1'
#
loop_
_entity.id
_entity.type
_entity.pdbx_description
1 polymer ?
#
loop_
_entity_poly.entity_id
_entity_poly.type
_entity_poly.pdbx_seq_one_letter_code
_entity_poly.pdbx_strand_id
1 'polypeptide(L)'
;MGIYVPVFYSLEGCLCELKRLSITAPNVVRLYCNSVYVNWKNRNEVAHGKNAKSVSVSAAKIISTAFPISNPLIASWGANLPREFQNIWHPPPPGWMKINVDAALLTSYNAGIGGCFRDDKGRLLIVFGEKRLHWDIATLELDAVMTIRKFIQPWMLEYKEIILEGDNLNVIRFIQNSLNKAKWQSFNRVEENLLFLAEFNKVLFIHVHRNCNRVADMSATLALENNFFFDSSSFDCIPPLTTSILKKECEPLL
;
A
#
# COMPACT_ATOMS: atom_id res chain seq x y z
N MET A 1 -16.78 -0.61 -11.46
CA MET A 1 -17.50 0.55 -12.03
C MET A 1 -16.59 1.30 -12.99
N GLY A 2 -17.07 1.61 -14.20
CA GLY A 2 -16.30 2.34 -15.21
C GLY A 2 -16.27 3.85 -14.96
N ILE A 3 -15.26 4.53 -15.49
CA ILE A 3 -15.23 5.99 -15.54
C ILE A 3 -16.34 6.44 -16.50
N TYR A 4 -17.27 7.26 -16.01
CA TYR A 4 -18.26 7.90 -16.88
C TYR A 4 -17.55 8.86 -17.83
N VAL A 5 -17.54 8.54 -19.12
CA VAL A 5 -17.02 9.42 -20.16
C VAL A 5 -18.20 10.23 -20.69
N PRO A 6 -18.34 11.51 -20.34
CA PRO A 6 -19.43 12.33 -20.84
C PRO A 6 -19.32 12.48 -22.37
N VAL A 7 -20.45 12.31 -23.05
CA VAL A 7 -20.56 12.55 -24.50
C VAL A 7 -21.10 13.95 -24.69
N PHE A 8 -20.40 14.75 -25.49
CA PHE A 8 -20.77 16.14 -25.77
C PHE A 8 -21.18 16.29 -27.24
N TYR A 9 -22.28 17.01 -27.46
CA TYR A 9 -22.80 17.30 -28.80
C TYR A 9 -22.37 18.66 -29.35
N SER A 10 -21.65 19.46 -28.55
CA SER A 10 -21.04 20.72 -28.98
C SER A 10 -19.78 21.02 -28.16
N LEU A 11 -18.84 21.77 -28.76
CA LEU A 11 -17.65 22.26 -28.06
C LEU A 11 -18.03 23.16 -26.88
N GLU A 12 -19.05 24.01 -27.07
CA GLU A 12 -19.55 24.90 -26.04
C GLU A 12 -20.09 24.13 -24.82
N GLY A 13 -20.88 23.07 -25.06
CA GLY A 13 -21.38 22.19 -24.00
C GLY A 13 -20.26 21.44 -23.28
N CYS A 14 -19.25 20.99 -24.02
CA CYS A 14 -18.04 20.37 -23.46
C CYS A 14 -17.30 21.34 -22.52
N LEU A 15 -17.04 22.58 -22.97
CA LEU A 15 -16.32 23.58 -22.17
C LEU A 15 -17.10 23.99 -20.91
N CYS A 16 -18.41 24.18 -21.01
CA CYS A 16 -19.28 24.47 -19.86
C CYS A 16 -19.21 23.36 -18.81
N GLU A 17 -19.33 22.10 -19.24
CA GLU A 17 -19.31 20.97 -18.31
C GLU A 17 -17.91 20.73 -17.72
N LEU A 18 -16.84 20.86 -18.50
CA LEU A 18 -15.47 20.77 -17.98
C LEU A 18 -15.19 21.89 -16.97
N LYS A 19 -15.74 23.09 -17.16
CA LYS A 19 -15.65 24.19 -16.19
C LYS A 19 -16.39 23.85 -14.90
N ARG A 20 -17.59 23.27 -14.98
CA ARG A 20 -18.35 22.79 -13.80
C ARG A 20 -17.59 21.69 -13.06
N LEU A 21 -17.05 20.72 -13.79
CA LEU A 21 -16.26 19.61 -13.24
C LEU A 21 -14.92 20.06 -12.69
N SER A 22 -14.33 21.17 -13.15
CA SER A 22 -13.07 21.66 -12.58
C SER A 22 -13.17 22.07 -11.12
N ILE A 23 -14.38 22.41 -10.65
CA ILE A 23 -14.67 22.78 -9.26
C ILE A 23 -14.87 21.52 -8.40
N THR A 24 -15.58 20.52 -8.93
CA THR A 24 -16.05 19.36 -8.16
C THR A 24 -15.16 18.12 -8.33
N ALA A 25 -14.52 17.96 -9.49
CA ALA A 25 -13.71 16.80 -9.86
C ALA A 25 -12.56 17.19 -10.82
N PRO A 26 -11.59 18.02 -10.36
CA PRO A 26 -10.51 18.54 -11.22
C PRO A 26 -9.65 17.44 -11.86
N ASN A 27 -9.53 16.28 -11.22
CA ASN A 27 -8.80 15.14 -11.76
C ASN A 27 -9.47 14.53 -13.00
N VAL A 28 -10.80 14.53 -13.07
CA VAL A 28 -11.56 14.05 -14.24
C VAL A 28 -11.32 14.98 -15.43
N VAL A 29 -11.30 16.29 -15.20
CA VAL A 29 -10.98 17.29 -16.23
C VAL A 29 -9.57 17.09 -16.77
N ARG A 30 -8.59 16.90 -15.88
CA ARG A 30 -7.20 16.61 -16.28
C ARG A 30 -7.10 15.34 -17.11
N LEU A 31 -7.77 14.26 -16.68
CA LEU A 31 -7.77 13.00 -17.40
C LEU A 31 -8.40 13.13 -18.79
N TYR A 32 -9.54 13.83 -18.88
CA TYR A 32 -10.23 14.10 -20.14
C TYR A 32 -9.35 14.90 -21.11
N CYS A 33 -8.82 16.04 -20.69
CA CYS A 33 -7.97 16.89 -21.52
C CYS A 33 -6.71 16.17 -22.00
N ASN A 34 -6.06 15.41 -21.11
CA ASN A 34 -4.89 14.60 -21.49
C ASN A 34 -5.27 13.46 -22.45
N SER A 35 -6.44 12.84 -22.28
CA SER A 35 -6.93 11.81 -23.20
C SER A 35 -7.13 12.36 -24.60
N VAL A 36 -7.79 13.52 -24.73
CA VAL A 36 -7.99 14.18 -26.03
C VAL A 36 -6.64 14.54 -26.66
N TYR A 37 -5.73 15.14 -25.89
CA TYR A 37 -4.41 15.55 -26.37
C TYR A 37 -3.55 14.38 -26.84
N VAL A 38 -3.44 13.31 -26.03
CA VAL A 38 -2.62 12.14 -26.37
C VAL A 38 -3.16 11.42 -27.60
N ASN A 39 -4.48 11.29 -27.72
CA ASN A 39 -5.09 10.69 -28.91
C ASN A 39 -4.89 11.55 -30.16
N TRP A 40 -5.07 12.87 -30.05
CA TRP A 40 -4.77 13.80 -31.14
C TRP A 40 -3.31 13.72 -31.58
N LYS A 41 -2.37 13.70 -30.62
CA LYS A 41 -0.94 13.59 -30.89
C LYS A 41 -0.58 12.27 -31.57
N ASN A 42 -1.12 11.14 -31.10
CA ASN A 42 -0.90 9.82 -31.70
C ASN A 42 -1.41 9.78 -33.14
N ARG A 43 -2.61 10.33 -33.40
CA ARG A 43 -3.16 10.46 -34.76
C ARG A 43 -2.26 11.29 -35.68
N ASN A 44 -1.74 12.41 -35.19
CA ASN A 44 -0.83 13.25 -35.98
C ASN A 44 0.52 12.57 -36.23
N GLU A 45 1.08 11.87 -35.24
CA GLU A 45 2.32 11.12 -35.42
C GLU A 45 2.17 10.07 -36.54
N VAL A 46 1.02 9.39 -36.61
CA VAL A 46 0.69 8.47 -37.71
C VAL A 46 0.56 9.20 -39.06
N ALA A 47 -0.12 10.35 -39.10
CA ALA A 47 -0.22 11.17 -40.31
C ALA A 47 1.15 11.64 -40.83
N HIS A 48 2.15 11.76 -39.95
CA HIS A 48 3.53 12.08 -40.28
C HIS A 48 4.44 10.84 -40.46
N GLY A 49 3.86 9.66 -40.67
CA GLY A 49 4.60 8.44 -41.04
C GLY A 49 5.24 7.68 -39.87
N LYS A 50 4.87 7.98 -38.61
CA LYS A 50 5.30 7.19 -37.44
C LYS A 50 4.32 6.06 -37.14
N ASN A 51 4.79 5.06 -36.39
CA ASN A 51 3.94 3.97 -35.92
C ASN A 51 2.97 4.45 -34.83
N ALA A 52 1.75 3.93 -34.86
CA ALA A 52 0.76 4.18 -33.83
C ALA A 52 1.22 3.61 -32.48
N LYS A 53 1.11 4.42 -31.43
CA LYS A 53 1.30 3.93 -30.06
C LYS A 53 0.14 3.04 -29.65
N SER A 54 0.43 1.99 -28.88
CA SER A 54 -0.61 1.10 -28.36
C SER A 54 -1.55 1.81 -27.40
N VAL A 55 -2.75 1.25 -27.22
CA VAL A 55 -3.74 1.75 -26.26
C VAL A 55 -3.15 1.79 -24.85
N SER A 56 -2.42 0.74 -24.45
CA SER A 56 -1.79 0.65 -23.13
C SER A 56 -0.73 1.74 -22.90
N VAL A 57 0.11 2.02 -23.90
CA VAL A 57 1.13 3.10 -23.82
C VAL A 57 0.47 4.47 -23.74
N SER A 58 -0.60 4.67 -24.53
CA SER A 58 -1.37 5.92 -24.52
C SER A 58 -2.07 6.13 -23.18
N ALA A 59 -2.72 5.10 -22.63
CA ALA A 59 -3.35 5.13 -21.32
C ALA A 59 -2.34 5.43 -20.21
N ALA A 60 -1.17 4.75 -20.20
CA ALA A 60 -0.11 5.02 -19.24
C ALA A 60 0.37 6.48 -19.30
N LYS A 61 0.52 7.04 -20.49
CA LYS A 61 0.94 8.44 -20.67
C LYS A 61 -0.13 9.44 -20.21
N ILE A 62 -1.40 9.15 -20.46
CA ILE A 62 -2.53 9.96 -19.99
C ILE A 62 -2.52 10.02 -18.46
N ILE A 63 -2.39 8.87 -17.80
CA ILE A 63 -2.32 8.76 -16.34
C ILE A 63 -1.11 9.53 -15.80
N SER A 64 0.09 9.32 -16.35
CA SER A 64 1.31 9.98 -15.86
C SER A 64 1.28 11.51 -15.99
N THR A 65 0.52 12.02 -16.97
CA THR A 65 0.48 13.47 -17.29
C THR A 65 -0.69 14.17 -16.59
N ALA A 66 -1.83 13.49 -16.43
CA ALA A 66 -2.97 14.00 -15.66
C ALA A 66 -2.67 14.06 -14.16
N PHE A 67 -1.79 13.19 -13.69
CA PHE A 67 -1.28 13.14 -12.34
C PHE A 67 0.23 13.40 -12.35
N PRO A 68 0.67 14.63 -12.67
CA PRO A 68 2.09 14.97 -12.72
C PRO A 68 2.66 14.73 -11.34
N ILE A 69 3.59 13.81 -11.29
CA ILE A 69 4.08 13.24 -10.07
C ILE A 69 5.07 14.21 -9.42
N SER A 70 4.56 15.18 -8.68
CA SER A 70 5.34 15.82 -7.63
C SER A 70 5.39 14.83 -6.47
N ASN A 71 6.38 13.93 -6.51
CA ASN A 71 6.70 12.89 -5.51
C ASN A 71 5.92 11.55 -5.66
N PRO A 72 6.47 10.54 -6.40
CA PRO A 72 5.76 9.31 -6.78
C PRO A 72 5.48 8.32 -5.66
N LEU A 73 6.14 8.49 -4.52
CA LEU A 73 6.40 7.34 -3.66
C LEU A 73 5.55 7.29 -2.38
N ILE A 74 4.84 8.36 -2.04
CA ILE A 74 4.16 8.48 -0.74
C ILE A 74 2.62 8.50 -0.87
N ALA A 75 2.06 8.91 -2.01
CA ALA A 75 0.61 9.20 -2.07
C ALA A 75 -0.26 8.22 -2.86
N SER A 76 0.24 7.53 -3.90
CA SER A 76 -0.69 7.00 -4.92
C SER A 76 -1.29 5.62 -4.68
N TRP A 77 -0.94 4.92 -3.60
CA TRP A 77 -1.55 3.62 -3.30
C TRP A 77 -2.80 3.72 -2.41
N GLY A 78 -3.06 4.88 -1.79
CA GLY A 78 -4.25 5.11 -0.97
C GLY A 78 -4.99 6.42 -1.23
N ALA A 79 -4.35 7.45 -1.81
CA ALA A 79 -4.92 8.79 -1.87
C ALA A 79 -5.87 9.06 -3.05
N ASN A 80 -5.92 8.18 -4.07
CA ASN A 80 -6.79 8.34 -5.24
C ASN A 80 -7.69 7.12 -5.54
N LEU A 81 -7.67 6.10 -4.68
CA LEU A 81 -8.69 5.05 -4.77
C LEU A 81 -10.03 5.65 -4.33
N PRO A 82 -11.14 5.40 -5.05
CA PRO A 82 -12.46 5.76 -4.57
C PRO A 82 -12.64 5.28 -3.12
N ARG A 83 -13.34 6.02 -2.26
CA ARG A 83 -13.50 5.67 -0.82
C ARG A 83 -13.87 4.20 -0.58
N GLU A 84 -14.62 3.62 -1.51
CA GLU A 84 -15.03 2.22 -1.51
C GLU A 84 -13.85 1.22 -1.52
N PHE A 85 -12.74 1.58 -2.15
CA PHE A 85 -11.52 0.77 -2.21
C PHE A 85 -10.49 1.11 -1.13
N GLN A 86 -10.73 2.15 -0.31
CA GLN A 86 -9.86 2.45 0.84
C GLN A 86 -10.06 1.48 2.01
N ASN A 87 -11.10 0.65 1.95
CA ASN A 87 -11.50 -0.30 2.98
C ASN A 87 -11.24 -1.77 2.62
N ILE A 88 -10.63 -2.02 1.45
CA ILE A 88 -10.35 -3.37 0.95
C ILE A 88 -8.84 -3.51 0.78
N TRP A 89 -8.29 -4.62 1.27
CA TRP A 89 -6.88 -4.92 1.10
C TRP A 89 -6.60 -5.30 -0.37
N HIS A 90 -5.44 -4.86 -0.88
CA HIS A 90 -4.99 -5.17 -2.23
C HIS A 90 -3.57 -5.71 -2.23
N PRO A 91 -3.24 -6.67 -3.13
CA PRO A 91 -1.88 -7.13 -3.28
C PRO A 91 -0.94 -6.02 -3.76
N PRO A 92 0.37 -6.10 -3.44
CA PRO A 92 1.36 -5.15 -3.92
C PRO A 92 1.65 -5.36 -5.42
N PRO A 93 2.38 -4.44 -6.08
CA PRO A 93 2.73 -4.62 -7.49
C PRO A 93 3.64 -5.84 -7.73
N PRO A 94 3.74 -6.35 -8.97
CA PRO A 94 4.55 -7.53 -9.29
C PRO A 94 6.00 -7.42 -8.80
N GLY A 95 6.48 -8.48 -8.15
CA GLY A 95 7.84 -8.55 -7.59
C GLY A 95 8.04 -7.81 -6.26
N TRP A 96 6.98 -7.27 -5.66
CA TRP A 96 7.01 -6.64 -4.34
C TRP A 96 6.49 -7.60 -3.27
N MET A 97 7.00 -7.43 -2.05
CA MET A 97 6.44 -8.06 -0.87
C MET A 97 5.75 -7.00 -0.01
N LYS A 98 4.59 -7.35 0.55
CA LYS A 98 3.82 -6.49 1.45
C LYS A 98 3.82 -7.08 2.85
N ILE A 99 4.06 -6.23 3.84
CA ILE A 99 4.14 -6.57 5.24
C ILE A 99 3.10 -5.73 5.98
N ASN A 100 2.14 -6.37 6.63
CA ASN A 100 1.16 -5.72 7.49
C ASN A 100 1.53 -5.99 8.95
N VAL A 101 1.53 -4.95 9.79
CA VAL A 101 1.79 -5.07 11.23
C VAL A 101 0.72 -4.35 12.05
N ASP A 102 0.55 -4.83 13.28
CA ASP A 102 -0.41 -4.28 14.25
C ASP A 102 0.01 -4.62 15.68
N ALA A 103 -0.63 -3.95 16.64
CA ALA A 103 -0.43 -4.14 18.06
C ALA A 103 -1.75 -4.15 18.84
N ALA A 104 -1.90 -5.10 19.75
CA ALA A 104 -2.98 -5.17 20.72
C ALA A 104 -2.45 -4.89 22.12
N LEU A 105 -3.08 -3.97 22.85
CA LEU A 105 -2.72 -3.62 24.23
C LEU A 105 -3.94 -3.68 25.14
N LEU A 106 -3.87 -4.53 26.16
CA LEU A 106 -4.89 -4.62 27.21
C LEU A 106 -4.59 -3.67 28.37
N THR A 107 -5.62 -3.34 29.15
CA THR A 107 -5.50 -2.54 30.38
C THR A 107 -4.64 -3.22 31.47
N SER A 108 -4.45 -4.53 31.38
CA SER A 108 -3.55 -5.31 32.24
C SER A 108 -2.07 -5.20 31.87
N TYR A 109 -1.73 -4.35 30.89
CA TYR A 109 -0.41 -4.23 30.26
C TYR A 109 0.01 -5.44 29.42
N ASN A 110 -0.80 -6.50 29.39
CA ASN A 110 -0.60 -7.61 28.46
C ASN A 110 -0.77 -7.08 27.03
N ALA A 111 0.21 -7.40 26.19
CA ALA A 111 0.31 -6.86 24.86
C ALA A 111 0.67 -7.96 23.86
N GLY A 112 0.26 -7.76 22.62
CA GLY A 112 0.64 -8.59 21.51
C GLY A 112 1.03 -7.70 20.35
N ILE A 113 2.11 -8.05 19.66
CA ILE A 113 2.41 -7.51 18.34
C ILE A 113 2.24 -8.64 17.33
N GLY A 114 1.78 -8.32 16.14
CA GLY A 114 1.57 -9.33 15.12
C GLY A 114 1.63 -8.76 13.72
N GLY A 115 1.71 -9.65 12.75
CA GLY A 115 1.78 -9.24 11.37
C GLY A 115 1.83 -10.40 10.41
N CYS A 116 1.79 -10.05 9.12
CA CYS A 116 1.91 -11.02 8.04
C CYS A 116 2.70 -10.47 6.87
N PHE A 117 3.32 -11.38 6.13
CA PHE A 117 4.03 -11.13 4.89
C PHE A 117 3.24 -11.76 3.75
N ARG A 118 3.07 -11.02 2.65
CA ARG A 118 2.33 -11.46 1.47
C ARG A 118 3.09 -11.10 0.19
N ASP A 119 2.97 -11.95 -0.83
CA ASP A 119 3.54 -11.71 -2.16
C ASP A 119 2.63 -10.85 -3.05
N ASP A 120 3.08 -10.60 -4.28
CA ASP A 120 2.38 -9.83 -5.33
C ASP A 120 1.08 -10.48 -5.84
N LYS A 121 0.82 -11.74 -5.47
CA LYS A 121 -0.44 -12.44 -5.73
C LYS A 121 -1.35 -12.46 -4.50
N GLY A 122 -0.93 -11.81 -3.41
CA GLY A 122 -1.63 -11.81 -2.13
C GLY A 122 -1.59 -13.13 -1.39
N ARG A 123 -0.70 -14.06 -1.79
CA ARG A 123 -0.49 -15.31 -1.06
C ARG A 123 0.24 -15.01 0.23
N LEU A 124 -0.22 -15.62 1.32
CA LEU A 124 0.46 -15.55 2.60
C LEU A 124 1.83 -16.24 2.48
N LEU A 125 2.86 -15.57 2.99
CA LEU A 125 4.24 -16.06 3.05
C LEU A 125 4.64 -16.40 4.48
N ILE A 126 4.33 -15.50 5.42
CA ILE A 126 4.55 -15.65 6.86
C ILE A 126 3.39 -15.00 7.60
N VAL A 127 3.02 -15.56 8.75
CA VAL A 127 2.22 -14.87 9.77
C VAL A 127 2.86 -15.11 11.13
N PHE A 128 2.91 -14.07 11.96
CA PHE A 128 3.62 -14.11 13.24
C PHE A 128 2.88 -13.33 14.32
N GLY A 129 3.18 -13.68 15.57
CA GLY A 129 2.74 -12.95 16.74
C GLY A 129 3.73 -13.11 17.89
N GLU A 130 4.02 -12.02 18.59
CA GLU A 130 4.82 -12.03 19.81
C GLU A 130 4.08 -11.35 20.95
N LYS A 131 3.96 -12.07 22.07
CA LYS A 131 3.49 -11.56 23.34
C LYS A 131 4.51 -10.59 23.92
N ARG A 132 3.99 -9.49 24.47
CA ARG A 132 4.76 -8.41 25.07
C ARG A 132 4.09 -7.94 26.37
N LEU A 133 4.83 -7.14 27.11
CA LEU A 133 4.30 -6.32 28.19
C LEU A 133 4.58 -4.86 27.83
N HIS A 134 3.56 -4.02 27.82
CA HIS A 134 3.70 -2.63 27.39
C HIS A 134 2.66 -1.72 28.05
N TRP A 135 2.86 -0.41 28.03
CA TRP A 135 1.93 0.57 28.64
C TRP A 135 1.52 1.72 27.69
N ASP A 136 2.20 1.86 26.55
CA ASP A 136 1.88 2.85 25.52
C ASP A 136 1.62 2.19 24.17
N ILE A 137 0.44 2.42 23.58
CA ILE A 137 0.06 1.79 22.31
C ILE A 137 0.91 2.29 21.15
N ALA A 138 1.28 3.57 21.11
CA ALA A 138 2.03 4.14 19.98
C ALA A 138 3.46 3.56 19.88
N THR A 139 4.12 3.35 21.02
CA THR A 139 5.44 2.71 21.08
C THR A 139 5.34 1.22 20.77
N LEU A 140 4.26 0.54 21.20
CA LEU A 140 4.04 -0.87 20.88
C LEU A 140 3.82 -1.11 19.37
N GLU A 141 3.08 -0.21 18.72
CA GLU A 141 2.89 -0.19 17.26
C GLU A 141 4.21 0.04 16.51
N LEU A 142 5.07 0.93 17.04
CA LEU A 142 6.42 1.10 16.52
C LEU A 142 7.25 -0.18 16.71
N ASP A 143 7.14 -0.84 17.86
CA ASP A 143 7.83 -2.10 18.14
C ASP A 143 7.38 -3.24 17.22
N ALA A 144 6.11 -3.25 16.78
CA ALA A 144 5.60 -4.19 15.79
C ALA A 144 6.37 -4.06 14.45
N VAL A 145 6.60 -2.81 14.01
CA VAL A 145 7.45 -2.51 12.85
C VAL A 145 8.89 -2.96 13.07
N MET A 146 9.49 -2.65 14.22
CA MET A 146 10.89 -2.98 14.50
C MET A 146 11.14 -4.48 14.59
N THR A 147 10.14 -5.25 15.00
CA THR A 147 10.24 -6.70 15.18
C THR A 147 10.33 -7.45 13.84
N ILE A 148 9.92 -6.83 12.71
CA ILE A 148 9.96 -7.43 11.37
C ILE A 148 11.33 -8.04 11.04
N ARG A 149 12.42 -7.40 11.47
CA ARG A 149 13.79 -7.88 11.24
C ARG A 149 13.98 -9.34 11.66
N LYS A 150 13.32 -9.79 12.72
CA LYS A 150 13.43 -11.16 13.23
C LYS A 150 12.82 -12.21 12.30
N PHE A 151 11.88 -11.78 11.45
CA PHE A 151 11.10 -12.66 10.59
C PHE A 151 11.54 -12.64 9.13
N ILE A 152 12.43 -11.71 8.75
CA ILE A 152 13.05 -11.68 7.42
C ILE A 152 13.88 -12.94 7.22
N GLN A 153 13.57 -13.68 6.17
CA GLN A 153 14.31 -14.87 5.73
C GLN A 153 15.23 -14.53 4.56
N PRO A 154 16.35 -15.25 4.34
CA PRO A 154 17.29 -14.94 3.26
C PRO A 154 16.64 -14.88 1.86
N TRP A 155 15.71 -15.78 1.56
CA TRP A 155 14.99 -15.81 0.28
C TRP A 155 14.09 -14.57 0.08
N MET A 156 13.70 -13.87 1.14
CA MET A 156 12.89 -12.66 1.03
C MET A 156 13.67 -11.50 0.43
N LEU A 157 15.01 -11.53 0.48
CA LEU A 157 15.87 -10.52 -0.13
C LEU A 157 15.86 -10.60 -1.67
N GLU A 158 15.29 -11.66 -2.24
CA GLU A 158 15.00 -11.75 -3.67
C GLU A 158 13.89 -10.78 -4.10
N TYR A 159 13.00 -10.39 -3.17
CA TYR A 159 12.08 -9.28 -3.38
C TYR A 159 12.87 -7.98 -3.33
N LYS A 160 12.95 -7.30 -4.46
CA LYS A 160 13.72 -6.05 -4.58
C LYS A 160 13.08 -4.89 -3.85
N GLU A 161 11.77 -4.94 -3.63
CA GLU A 161 10.97 -3.82 -3.14
C GLU A 161 9.94 -4.32 -2.11
N ILE A 162 9.78 -3.56 -1.02
CA ILE A 162 8.84 -3.90 0.06
C ILE A 162 7.92 -2.73 0.41
N ILE A 163 6.69 -3.08 0.79
CA ILE A 163 5.70 -2.16 1.37
C ILE A 163 5.42 -2.62 2.80
N LEU A 164 5.60 -1.74 3.75
CA LEU A 164 5.16 -1.90 5.12
C LEU A 164 3.88 -1.09 5.35
N GLU A 165 2.85 -1.76 5.81
CA GLU A 165 1.55 -1.20 6.15
C GLU A 165 1.26 -1.37 7.65
N GLY A 166 0.69 -0.32 8.24
CA GLY A 166 0.10 -0.34 9.58
C GLY A 166 -1.07 0.64 9.63
N ASP A 167 -1.97 0.49 10.59
CA ASP A 167 -3.17 1.33 10.70
C ASP A 167 -3.02 2.51 11.67
N ASN A 168 -1.89 2.60 12.38
CA ASN A 168 -1.54 3.76 13.19
C ASN A 168 -0.86 4.88 12.37
N LEU A 169 -1.65 5.85 11.92
CA LEU A 169 -1.18 6.97 11.09
C LEU A 169 -0.02 7.76 11.74
N ASN A 170 -0.04 7.94 13.05
CA ASN A 170 0.98 8.72 13.76
C ASN A 170 2.33 8.00 13.73
N VAL A 171 2.33 6.69 13.96
CA VAL A 171 3.53 5.85 13.91
C VAL A 171 4.10 5.80 12.50
N ILE A 172 3.27 5.57 11.48
CA ILE A 172 3.71 5.60 10.08
C ILE A 172 4.33 6.94 9.71
N ARG A 173 3.68 8.06 10.05
CA ARG A 173 4.23 9.40 9.80
C ARG A 173 5.52 9.64 10.57
N PHE A 174 5.61 9.17 11.81
CA PHE A 174 6.81 9.29 12.62
C PHE A 174 8.00 8.57 11.98
N ILE A 175 7.81 7.34 11.48
CA ILE A 175 8.86 6.59 10.78
C ILE A 175 9.27 7.30 9.49
N GLN A 176 8.30 7.69 8.65
CA GLN A 176 8.56 8.42 7.41
C GLN A 176 9.37 9.70 7.67
N ASN A 177 8.99 10.48 8.67
CA ASN A 177 9.69 11.71 9.05
C ASN A 177 11.08 11.43 9.60
N SER A 178 11.25 10.38 10.40
CA SER A 178 12.54 9.98 10.96
C SER A 178 13.54 9.55 9.88
N LEU A 179 13.10 8.75 8.90
CA LEU A 179 13.93 8.32 7.77
C LEU A 179 14.24 9.47 6.81
N ASN A 180 13.29 10.39 6.63
CA ASN A 180 13.55 11.61 5.85
C ASN A 180 14.57 12.51 6.55
N LYS A 181 14.57 12.61 7.88
CA LYS A 181 15.55 13.39 8.65
C LYS A 181 16.93 12.73 8.72
N ALA A 182 17.01 11.41 8.83
CA ALA A 182 18.27 10.65 8.85
C ALA A 182 19.12 10.89 7.58
N LYS A 183 18.47 11.11 6.42
CA LYS A 183 19.14 11.55 5.19
C LYS A 183 19.86 12.90 5.31
N TRP A 184 19.54 13.70 6.33
CA TRP A 184 20.03 15.07 6.53
C TRP A 184 20.86 15.28 7.80
N GLN A 185 20.76 14.44 8.86
CA GLN A 185 21.67 14.43 10.03
C GLN A 185 21.32 13.35 11.09
N SER A 186 22.37 12.72 11.67
CA SER A 186 22.47 11.93 12.93
C SER A 186 21.62 10.67 13.14
N PHE A 187 22.29 9.57 13.51
CA PHE A 187 21.73 8.26 13.86
C PHE A 187 20.76 8.33 15.04
N ASN A 188 19.54 7.84 14.87
CA ASN A 188 18.58 7.63 15.94
C ASN A 188 18.29 6.12 16.16
N ARG A 189 17.78 5.73 17.33
CA ARG A 189 17.47 4.32 17.69
C ARG A 189 16.47 3.64 16.72
N VAL A 190 15.63 4.43 16.06
CA VAL A 190 14.70 3.97 15.00
C VAL A 190 15.51 3.54 13.78
N GLU A 191 16.55 4.27 13.40
CA GLU A 191 17.42 3.96 12.27
C GLU A 191 18.18 2.65 12.47
N GLU A 192 18.78 2.42 13.65
CA GLU A 192 19.51 1.17 13.95
C GLU A 192 18.67 -0.10 13.76
N ASN A 193 17.44 -0.07 14.27
CA ASN A 193 16.53 -1.22 14.17
C ASN A 193 15.97 -1.39 12.75
N LEU A 194 15.96 -0.33 11.95
CA LEU A 194 15.53 -0.33 10.55
C LEU A 194 16.68 -0.52 9.56
N LEU A 195 17.94 -0.70 9.98
CA LEU A 195 19.09 -0.85 9.08
C LEU A 195 18.93 -2.02 8.08
N PHE A 196 18.24 -3.09 8.46
CA PHE A 196 17.97 -4.23 7.56
C PHE A 196 17.16 -3.81 6.33
N LEU A 197 16.41 -2.70 6.41
CA LEU A 197 15.66 -2.17 5.27
C LEU A 197 16.56 -1.63 4.15
N ALA A 198 17.83 -1.32 4.45
CA ALA A 198 18.81 -0.93 3.45
C ALA A 198 19.22 -2.09 2.52
N GLU A 199 18.89 -3.34 2.87
CA GLU A 199 19.10 -4.52 2.02
C GLU A 199 18.10 -4.58 0.85
N PHE A 200 17.01 -3.81 0.93
CA PHE A 200 16.01 -3.69 -0.14
C PHE A 200 16.30 -2.45 -0.99
N ASN A 201 16.08 -2.54 -2.31
CA ASN A 201 16.28 -1.39 -3.20
C ASN A 201 15.29 -0.26 -2.90
N LYS A 202 14.11 -0.61 -2.39
CA LYS A 202 13.05 0.34 -2.10
C LYS A 202 12.15 -0.15 -0.98
N VAL A 203 11.88 0.73 -0.03
CA VAL A 203 10.97 0.49 1.09
C VAL A 203 9.95 1.60 1.16
N LEU A 204 8.67 1.23 1.22
CA LEU A 204 7.56 2.16 1.43
C LEU A 204 6.89 1.89 2.76
N PHE A 205 6.55 2.95 3.50
CA PHE A 205 5.72 2.89 4.70
C PHE A 205 4.38 3.53 4.38
N ILE A 206 3.28 2.82 4.60
CA ILE A 206 1.94 3.24 4.19
C ILE A 206 0.97 3.07 5.35
N HIS A 207 0.16 4.09 5.61
CA HIS A 207 -0.96 3.96 6.53
C HIS A 207 -2.16 3.37 5.79
N VAL A 208 -2.80 2.36 6.37
CA VAL A 208 -4.01 1.72 5.85
C VAL A 208 -5.17 1.82 6.83
N HIS A 209 -6.40 1.71 6.34
CA HIS A 209 -7.54 1.56 7.22
C HIS A 209 -7.51 0.18 7.88
N ARG A 210 -7.94 0.05 9.14
CA ARG A 210 -8.01 -1.21 9.90
C ARG A 210 -8.67 -2.39 9.16
N ASN A 211 -9.65 -2.12 8.29
CA ASN A 211 -10.30 -3.16 7.48
C ASN A 211 -9.35 -3.82 6.46
N CYS A 212 -8.26 -3.14 6.11
CA CYS A 212 -7.19 -3.66 5.29
C CYS A 212 -6.06 -4.29 6.12
N ASN A 213 -6.13 -4.24 7.46
CA ASN A 213 -5.08 -4.73 8.35
C ASN A 213 -5.52 -5.93 9.21
N ARG A 214 -6.63 -6.59 8.86
CA ARG A 214 -7.32 -7.54 9.77
C ARG A 214 -6.48 -8.75 10.13
N VAL A 215 -5.61 -9.20 9.22
CA VAL A 215 -4.70 -10.31 9.51
C VAL A 215 -3.66 -9.91 10.55
N ALA A 216 -3.14 -8.69 10.49
CA ALA A 216 -2.18 -8.20 11.47
C ALA A 216 -2.85 -7.94 12.82
N ASP A 217 -4.01 -7.28 12.85
CA ASP A 217 -4.86 -7.06 14.04
C ASP A 217 -5.17 -8.37 14.79
N MET A 218 -5.66 -9.36 14.05
CA MET A 218 -5.91 -10.68 14.60
C MET A 218 -4.62 -11.34 15.10
N SER A 219 -3.51 -11.21 14.37
CA SER A 219 -2.24 -11.80 14.78
C SER A 219 -1.74 -11.20 16.08
N ALA A 220 -1.85 -9.88 16.24
CA ALA A 220 -1.54 -9.17 17.48
C ALA A 220 -2.47 -9.60 18.62
N THR A 221 -3.77 -9.77 18.33
CA THR A 221 -4.76 -10.26 19.31
C THR A 221 -4.45 -11.70 19.76
N LEU A 222 -4.14 -12.61 18.84
CA LEU A 222 -3.75 -13.98 19.17
C LEU A 222 -2.44 -14.03 19.97
N ALA A 223 -1.54 -13.10 19.71
CA ALA A 223 -0.27 -12.98 20.42
C ALA A 223 -0.43 -12.58 21.90
N LEU A 224 -1.61 -12.07 22.31
CA LEU A 224 -1.92 -11.82 23.73
C LEU A 224 -1.82 -13.11 24.57
N GLU A 225 -2.10 -14.26 23.96
CA GLU A 225 -2.02 -15.55 24.62
C GLU A 225 -0.61 -16.14 24.53
N ASN A 226 -0.09 -16.33 23.31
CA ASN A 226 1.18 -17.01 23.06
C ASN A 226 1.93 -16.47 21.83
N ASN A 227 3.25 -16.65 21.81
CA ASN A 227 4.07 -16.41 20.63
C ASN A 227 3.80 -17.46 19.56
N PHE A 228 3.81 -17.06 18.28
CA PHE A 228 3.70 -17.98 17.16
C PHE A 228 4.40 -17.44 15.91
N PHE A 229 4.77 -18.36 15.04
CA PHE A 229 5.33 -18.10 13.73
C PHE A 229 4.91 -19.24 12.81
N PHE A 230 4.29 -18.90 11.69
CA PHE A 230 3.91 -19.84 10.66
C PHE A 230 4.40 -19.36 9.30
N ASP A 231 4.92 -20.29 8.52
CA ASP A 231 5.40 -20.10 7.15
C ASP A 231 4.78 -21.16 6.22
N SER A 232 5.17 -21.15 4.95
CA SER A 232 4.65 -22.10 3.96
C SER A 232 4.73 -23.58 4.37
N SER A 233 5.65 -23.97 5.26
CA SER A 233 5.80 -25.35 5.74
C SER A 233 4.86 -25.71 6.88
N SER A 234 4.28 -24.71 7.55
CA SER A 234 3.53 -24.84 8.80
C SER A 234 2.15 -24.19 8.77
N PHE A 235 1.68 -23.75 7.60
CA PHE A 235 0.36 -23.15 7.44
C PHE A 235 -0.81 -24.07 7.79
N ASP A 236 -0.64 -25.39 7.68
CA ASP A 236 -1.66 -26.36 8.11
C ASP A 236 -1.88 -26.34 9.63
N CYS A 237 -0.94 -25.79 10.40
CA CYS A 237 -1.03 -25.62 11.85
C CYS A 237 -1.67 -24.28 12.26
N ILE A 238 -2.02 -23.41 11.30
CA ILE A 238 -2.67 -22.13 11.58
C ILE A 238 -4.07 -22.39 12.15
N PRO A 239 -4.45 -21.74 13.28
CA PRO A 239 -5.79 -21.87 13.83
C PRO A 239 -6.89 -21.54 12.79
N PRO A 240 -8.00 -22.31 12.73
CA PRO A 240 -9.04 -22.13 11.71
C PRO A 240 -9.64 -20.71 11.63
N LEU A 241 -9.69 -20.01 12.77
CA LEU A 241 -10.13 -18.61 12.84
C LEU A 241 -9.27 -17.70 11.95
N THR A 242 -7.95 -17.89 11.97
CA THR A 242 -6.97 -17.18 11.16
C THR A 242 -7.11 -17.51 9.68
N THR A 243 -7.30 -18.78 9.35
CA THR A 243 -7.54 -19.23 7.97
C THR A 243 -8.80 -18.61 7.36
N SER A 244 -9.84 -18.36 8.15
CA SER A 244 -11.09 -17.75 7.67
C SER A 244 -10.95 -16.27 7.29
N ILE A 245 -10.12 -15.50 8.03
CA ILE A 245 -9.84 -14.10 7.72
C ILE A 245 -8.93 -13.99 6.51
N LEU A 246 -7.90 -14.85 6.44
CA LEU A 246 -7.01 -14.95 5.28
C LEU A 246 -7.81 -15.22 3.99
N LYS A 247 -8.75 -16.17 4.02
CA LYS A 247 -9.62 -16.47 2.87
C LYS A 247 -10.49 -15.28 2.45
N LYS A 248 -11.08 -14.56 3.41
CA LYS A 248 -11.94 -13.39 3.14
C LYS A 248 -11.18 -12.19 2.56
N GLU A 249 -9.88 -12.05 2.81
CA GLU A 249 -9.06 -10.98 2.22
C GLU A 249 -8.40 -11.41 0.90
N CYS A 250 -8.18 -12.70 0.68
CA CYS A 250 -7.59 -13.24 -0.54
C CYS A 250 -8.61 -13.51 -1.66
N GLU A 251 -9.92 -13.50 -1.38
CA GLU A 251 -10.94 -13.56 -2.42
C GLU A 251 -10.97 -12.22 -3.17
N PRO A 252 -10.65 -12.21 -4.49
CA PRO A 252 -10.96 -11.06 -5.31
C PRO A 252 -12.47 -10.89 -5.21
N LEU A 253 -12.94 -9.70 -4.82
CA LEU A 253 -14.32 -9.31 -5.05
C LEU A 253 -14.55 -9.42 -6.57
N LEU A 254 -15.12 -10.55 -6.98
CA LEU A 254 -15.62 -10.80 -8.33
C LEU A 254 -16.71 -9.77 -8.67
#